data_AF-A0A3S3PBB6-F1
#
_entry.id   AF-A0A3S3PBB6-F1
#
_cell.length_a   1.000
_cell.length_b   1.000
_cell.length_c   1.000
_cell.angle_alpha   90.00
_cell.angle_beta   90.00
_cell.angle_gamma   90.00
#
_symmetry.space_group_name_H-M   'P 1'
#
loop_
_entity.id
_entity.type
_entity.pdbx_description
1 polymer ?
#
loop_
_entity_poly.entity_id
_entity_poly.type
_entity_poly.pdbx_seq_one_letter_code
_entity_poly.pdbx_strand_id
1 'polypeptide(L)'
;MESDDIYEAETESESEDGRKLTEASIPPLPNFFNSKHFFIHNSFDESEKKNLRRYIVAYGGKLENDINEKVNYVVSNSNWNEDFEKALTVNETLLFVKPKWIFACTAKQKLVPFQCYLITANDE
;
A
#
# COMPACT_ATOMS: atom_id res chain seq x y z
N MET A 1 48.83 -38.61 -7.62
CA MET A 1 48.21 -37.41 -7.04
C MET A 1 47.14 -37.02 -8.02
N GLU A 2 45.99 -37.69 -7.90
CA GLU A 2 44.86 -37.54 -8.80
C GLU A 2 44.03 -36.37 -8.32
N SER A 3 43.90 -35.37 -9.19
CA SER A 3 42.77 -34.47 -9.24
C SER A 3 41.49 -35.28 -9.44
N ASP A 4 40.38 -34.84 -8.87
CA ASP A 4 39.15 -34.63 -9.66
C ASP A 4 38.16 -33.80 -8.84
N ASP A 5 37.65 -32.77 -9.50
CA ASP A 5 36.83 -31.70 -8.98
C ASP A 5 35.46 -32.18 -8.47
N ILE A 6 35.17 -31.92 -7.20
CA ILE A 6 33.97 -32.38 -6.49
C ILE A 6 32.72 -31.51 -6.73
N TYR A 7 32.73 -30.68 -7.78
CA TYR A 7 31.68 -29.68 -8.07
C TYR A 7 31.03 -29.83 -9.45
N GLU A 8 30.81 -31.06 -9.91
CA GLU A 8 29.78 -31.33 -10.93
C GLU A 8 28.49 -31.77 -10.24
N ALA A 9 27.82 -30.82 -9.56
CA ALA A 9 26.43 -30.98 -9.21
C ALA A 9 25.58 -30.35 -10.31
N GLU A 10 25.27 -31.13 -11.34
CA GLU A 10 24.24 -30.80 -12.33
C GLU A 10 22.92 -30.56 -11.57
N THR A 11 22.37 -29.35 -11.66
CA THR A 11 21.06 -29.09 -11.05
C THR A 11 19.99 -29.74 -11.92
N GLU A 12 19.37 -30.75 -11.33
CA GLU A 12 18.36 -31.66 -11.86
C GLU A 12 17.07 -30.94 -12.34
N SER A 13 16.75 -31.16 -13.62
CA SER A 13 15.43 -31.18 -14.28
C SER A 13 14.42 -30.02 -14.05
N GLU A 14 14.20 -29.20 -15.09
CA GLU A 14 12.91 -28.56 -15.31
C GLU A 14 11.87 -29.63 -15.66
N SER A 15 11.03 -29.99 -14.71
CA SER A 15 9.82 -30.76 -15.00
C SER A 15 8.87 -29.84 -15.77
N GLU A 16 8.77 -30.06 -17.09
CA GLU A 16 7.75 -29.47 -17.96
C GLU A 16 6.35 -29.98 -17.53
N ASP A 17 5.81 -29.50 -16.40
CA ASP A 17 4.38 -29.59 -16.13
C ASP A 17 3.69 -28.58 -17.05
N GLY A 18 3.47 -29.02 -18.30
CA GLY A 18 2.76 -28.34 -19.37
C GLY A 18 1.29 -28.10 -19.05
N ARG A 19 0.99 -27.46 -17.91
CA ARG A 19 -0.28 -26.78 -17.73
C ARG A 19 -0.31 -25.64 -18.73
N LYS A 20 -0.90 -25.90 -19.89
CA LYS A 20 -1.45 -24.86 -20.77
C LYS A 20 -2.31 -23.98 -19.87
N LEU A 21 -1.75 -22.85 -19.43
CA LEU A 21 -2.52 -21.73 -18.96
C LEU A 21 -3.36 -21.33 -20.16
N THR A 22 -4.60 -21.84 -20.23
CA THR A 22 -5.61 -21.30 -21.14
C THR A 22 -5.58 -19.79 -20.98
N GLU A 23 -5.58 -19.03 -22.08
CA GLU A 23 -5.63 -17.56 -22.12
C GLU A 23 -6.93 -17.01 -21.48
N ALA A 24 -7.19 -17.36 -20.23
CA ALA A 24 -8.17 -16.71 -19.40
C ALA A 24 -7.62 -15.32 -19.14
N SER A 25 -8.18 -14.33 -19.84
CA SER A 25 -7.82 -12.93 -19.69
C SER A 25 -7.91 -12.54 -18.22
N ILE A 26 -6.78 -12.14 -17.63
CA ILE A 26 -6.74 -11.68 -16.24
C ILE A 26 -7.67 -10.45 -16.15
N PRO A 27 -8.67 -10.44 -15.25
CA PRO A 27 -9.55 -9.30 -15.10
C PRO A 27 -8.75 -8.06 -14.67
N PRO A 28 -9.12 -6.86 -15.13
CA PRO A 28 -8.43 -5.62 -14.73
C PRO A 28 -8.61 -5.37 -13.23
N LEU A 29 -7.60 -4.80 -12.60
CA LEU A 29 -7.70 -4.40 -11.20
C LEU A 29 -8.71 -3.24 -11.05
N PRO A 30 -9.56 -3.26 -10.00
CA PRO A 30 -10.41 -2.12 -9.67
C PRO A 30 -9.60 -0.85 -9.41
N ASN A 31 -10.17 0.32 -9.68
CA ASN A 31 -9.51 1.61 -9.48
C ASN A 31 -10.27 2.51 -8.48
N PHE A 32 -10.73 1.95 -7.37
CA PHE A 32 -11.58 2.67 -6.41
C PHE A 32 -10.87 3.80 -5.65
N PHE A 33 -9.54 3.93 -5.76
CA PHE A 33 -8.77 5.09 -5.30
C PHE A 33 -8.47 6.10 -6.40
N ASN A 34 -9.10 6.00 -7.58
CA ASN A 34 -8.89 6.94 -8.67
C ASN A 34 -9.14 8.40 -8.22
N SER A 35 -8.29 9.30 -8.68
CA SER A 35 -8.26 10.73 -8.30
C SER A 35 -8.06 11.02 -6.81
N LYS A 36 -7.64 10.04 -6.00
CA LYS A 36 -7.30 10.24 -4.58
C LYS A 36 -5.79 10.29 -4.39
N HIS A 37 -5.34 11.29 -3.65
CA HIS A 37 -3.94 11.51 -3.32
C HIS A 37 -3.71 11.20 -1.84
N PHE A 38 -2.63 10.47 -1.57
CA PHE A 38 -2.29 9.94 -0.27
C PHE A 38 -0.88 10.37 0.12
N PHE A 39 -0.70 10.68 1.39
CA PHE A 39 0.61 10.79 2.02
C PHE A 39 0.71 9.73 3.12
N ILE A 40 1.81 8.98 3.17
CA ILE A 40 2.05 7.96 4.20
C ILE A 40 2.97 8.58 5.26
N HIS A 41 2.45 8.79 6.46
CA HIS A 41 3.21 9.34 7.58
C HIS A 41 4.34 8.40 8.02
N ASN A 42 5.38 8.91 8.68
CA ASN A 42 6.58 8.12 9.01
C ASN A 42 6.41 7.15 10.18
N SER A 43 5.19 6.87 10.64
CA SER A 43 4.87 6.03 11.81
C SER A 43 4.83 4.52 11.54
N PHE A 44 5.37 4.05 10.43
CA PHE A 44 5.23 2.65 9.97
C PHE A 44 6.58 1.98 9.77
N ASP A 45 6.62 0.66 9.98
CA ASP A 45 7.76 -0.15 9.53
C ASP A 45 7.80 -0.28 8.00
N GLU A 46 8.93 -0.71 7.45
CA GLU A 46 9.14 -0.79 6.00
C GLU A 46 8.22 -1.81 5.31
N SER A 47 7.82 -2.87 6.01
CA SER A 47 6.92 -3.89 5.46
C SER A 47 5.50 -3.32 5.31
N GLU A 48 5.00 -2.65 6.34
CA GLU A 48 3.68 -2.01 6.33
C GLU A 48 3.64 -0.85 5.32
N LYS A 49 4.69 0.00 5.26
CA LYS A 49 4.81 1.03 4.22
C LYS A 49 4.76 0.43 2.82
N LYS A 50 5.49 -0.65 2.57
CA LYS A 50 5.50 -1.33 1.26
C LYS A 50 4.11 -1.85 0.90
N ASN A 51 3.37 -2.43 1.84
CA ASN A 51 2.01 -2.90 1.61
C ASN A 51 1.04 -1.76 1.32
N LEU A 52 1.08 -0.68 2.10
CA LEU A 52 0.27 0.51 1.87
C LEU A 52 0.53 1.11 0.49
N ARG A 53 1.81 1.29 0.12
CA ARG A 53 2.19 1.79 -1.20
C ARG A 53 1.66 0.89 -2.32
N ARG A 54 1.84 -0.42 -2.18
CA ARG A 54 1.36 -1.40 -3.14
C ARG A 54 -0.15 -1.29 -3.34
N TYR A 55 -0.94 -1.26 -2.27
CA TYR A 55 -2.40 -1.21 -2.39
C TYR A 55 -2.91 0.10 -2.93
N ILE A 56 -2.38 1.24 -2.45
CA ILE A 56 -2.79 2.56 -2.93
C ILE A 56 -2.58 2.66 -4.44
N VAL A 57 -1.37 2.32 -4.92
CA VAL A 57 -1.04 2.39 -6.35
C VAL A 57 -1.81 1.35 -7.17
N ALA A 58 -1.91 0.10 -6.68
CA ALA A 58 -2.61 -0.97 -7.39
C ALA A 58 -4.09 -0.66 -7.66
N TYR A 59 -4.72 0.13 -6.78
CA TYR A 59 -6.13 0.52 -6.91
C TYR A 59 -6.33 1.97 -7.39
N GLY A 60 -5.32 2.55 -8.04
CA GLY A 60 -5.43 3.81 -8.79
C GLY A 60 -5.22 5.09 -7.97
N GLY A 61 -4.77 4.98 -6.72
CA GLY A 61 -4.40 6.12 -5.89
C GLY A 61 -3.02 6.67 -6.24
N LYS A 62 -2.80 7.96 -5.93
CA LYS A 62 -1.51 8.64 -6.09
C LYS A 62 -0.85 8.84 -4.75
N LEU A 63 0.46 8.58 -4.68
CA LEU A 63 1.27 8.87 -3.50
C LEU A 63 2.01 10.18 -3.71
N GLU A 64 1.87 11.07 -2.75
CA GLU A 64 2.64 12.30 -2.66
C GLU A 64 3.84 12.08 -1.73
N ASN A 65 4.98 12.68 -2.09
CA ASN A 65 6.21 12.56 -1.30
C ASN A 65 6.20 13.46 -0.06
N ASP A 66 5.42 14.54 -0.11
CA ASP A 66 5.28 15.55 0.94
C ASP A 66 3.83 16.01 1.03
N ILE A 67 3.45 16.56 2.19
CA ILE A 67 2.12 17.13 2.41
C ILE A 67 2.00 18.41 1.57
N ASN A 68 0.98 18.43 0.70
CA ASN A 68 0.69 19.55 -0.18
C ASN A 68 -0.83 19.67 -0.44
N GLU A 69 -1.25 20.69 -1.17
CA GLU A 69 -2.65 20.99 -1.48
C GLU A 69 -3.39 19.86 -2.23
N LYS A 70 -2.67 18.98 -2.93
CA LYS A 70 -3.29 17.87 -3.68
C LYS A 70 -3.65 16.70 -2.78
N VAL A 71 -2.93 16.52 -1.66
CA VAL A 71 -3.14 15.40 -0.74
C VAL A 71 -4.57 15.45 -0.20
N ASN A 72 -5.26 14.31 -0.25
CA ASN A 72 -6.60 14.18 0.33
C ASN A 72 -6.54 13.43 1.66
N TYR A 73 -5.69 12.40 1.74
CA TYR A 73 -5.61 11.50 2.89
C TYR A 73 -4.18 11.40 3.43
N VAL A 74 -4.01 11.65 4.72
CA VAL A 74 -2.79 11.33 5.47
C VAL A 74 -3.02 10.00 6.19
N VAL A 75 -2.25 8.98 5.82
CA VAL A 75 -2.33 7.65 6.44
C VAL A 75 -1.33 7.60 7.60
N SER A 76 -1.81 7.30 8.82
CA SER A 76 -0.96 7.23 10.02
C SER A 76 -1.49 6.19 11.03
N ASN A 77 -0.60 5.63 11.85
CA ASN A 77 -0.96 4.85 13.05
C ASN A 77 -0.91 5.70 14.33
N SER A 78 -0.42 6.94 14.25
CA SER A 78 -0.36 7.86 15.37
C SER A 78 -1.75 8.37 15.75
N ASN A 79 -1.95 8.63 17.04
CA ASN A 79 -3.06 9.45 17.50
C ASN A 79 -2.88 10.91 17.06
N TRP A 80 -3.91 11.73 17.26
CA TRP A 80 -3.85 13.15 16.94
C TRP A 80 -2.65 13.82 17.62
N ASN A 81 -1.90 14.62 16.87
CA ASN A 81 -0.67 15.26 17.35
C ASN A 81 -0.41 16.60 16.64
N GLU A 82 0.60 17.33 17.10
CA GLU A 82 0.98 18.64 16.54
C GLU A 82 1.37 18.58 15.05
N ASP A 83 1.87 17.45 14.56
CA ASP A 83 2.24 17.32 13.15
C ASP A 83 1.00 17.33 12.25
N PHE A 84 -0.13 16.83 12.72
CA PHE A 84 -1.41 16.90 12.01
C PHE A 84 -1.94 18.33 11.99
N GLU A 85 -1.80 19.06 13.10
CA GLU A 85 -2.18 20.48 13.16
C GLU A 85 -1.32 21.31 12.20
N LYS A 86 -0.01 21.10 12.17
CA LYS A 86 0.90 21.73 11.20
C LYS A 86 0.53 21.37 9.76
N ALA A 87 0.20 20.12 9.49
CA ALA A 87 -0.24 19.69 8.16
C ALA A 87 -1.52 20.41 7.72
N LEU A 88 -2.46 20.64 8.64
CA LEU A 88 -3.69 21.41 8.36
C LEU A 88 -3.42 22.87 8.03
N THR A 89 -2.34 23.48 8.52
CA THR A 89 -1.95 24.84 8.09
C THR A 89 -1.54 24.92 6.63
N VAL A 90 -1.09 23.80 6.04
CA VAL A 90 -0.73 23.69 4.62
C VAL A 90 -1.96 23.35 3.77
N ASN A 91 -2.82 22.47 4.28
CA ASN A 91 -4.04 22.06 3.61
C ASN A 91 -5.12 21.71 4.64
N GLU A 92 -6.08 22.63 4.81
CA GLU A 92 -7.17 22.50 5.80
C GLU A 92 -8.17 21.37 5.45
N THR A 93 -8.11 20.83 4.24
CA THR A 93 -9.05 19.79 3.75
C THR A 93 -8.53 18.37 3.97
N LEU A 94 -7.36 18.21 4.60
CA LEU A 94 -6.75 16.90 4.85
C LEU A 94 -7.62 16.02 5.75
N LEU A 95 -7.69 14.73 5.38
CA LEU A 95 -8.32 13.70 6.19
C LEU A 95 -7.24 12.76 6.74
N PHE A 96 -7.17 12.63 8.05
CA PHE A 96 -6.25 11.72 8.73
C PHE A 96 -6.92 10.38 8.96
N VAL A 97 -6.34 9.29 8.44
CA VAL A 97 -6.96 7.95 8.45
C VAL A 97 -5.98 6.88 8.92
N LYS A 98 -6.50 5.88 9.64
CA LYS A 98 -5.76 4.67 10.04
C LYS A 98 -5.49 3.78 8.81
N PRO A 99 -4.34 3.08 8.71
CA PRO A 99 -4.03 2.18 7.59
C PRO A 99 -5.05 1.07 7.38
N LYS A 100 -5.77 0.70 8.45
CA LYS A 100 -6.88 -0.26 8.43
C LYS A 100 -7.94 0.08 7.38
N TRP A 101 -8.12 1.35 7.01
CA TRP A 101 -9.02 1.74 5.93
C TRP A 101 -8.56 1.22 4.56
N ILE A 102 -7.27 1.34 4.25
CA ILE A 102 -6.68 0.86 3.00
C ILE A 102 -6.81 -0.66 2.93
N PHE A 103 -6.48 -1.36 4.01
CA PHE A 103 -6.63 -2.81 4.10
C PHE A 103 -8.09 -3.26 3.96
N ALA A 104 -9.04 -2.51 4.53
CA ALA A 104 -10.46 -2.79 4.40
C ALA A 104 -10.98 -2.59 2.97
N CYS A 105 -10.50 -1.54 2.27
CA CYS A 105 -10.82 -1.33 0.85
C CYS A 105 -10.28 -2.48 -0.01
N THR A 106 -9.02 -2.88 0.22
CA THR A 106 -8.38 -4.03 -0.44
C THR A 106 -9.15 -5.32 -0.17
N ALA A 107 -9.45 -5.65 1.09
CA ALA A 107 -10.14 -6.89 1.43
C ALA A 107 -11.55 -6.98 0.81
N LYS A 108 -12.24 -5.84 0.68
CA LYS A 108 -13.59 -5.78 0.09
C LYS A 108 -13.61 -5.47 -1.41
N GLN A 109 -12.44 -5.26 -2.04
CA GLN A 109 -12.29 -4.84 -3.43
C GLN A 109 -13.18 -3.63 -3.83
N LYS A 110 -13.34 -2.66 -2.92
CA LYS A 110 -14.16 -1.46 -3.14
C LYS A 110 -13.77 -0.32 -2.20
N LEU A 111 -14.15 0.91 -2.55
CA LEU A 111 -14.04 2.05 -1.64
C LEU A 111 -15.03 1.88 -0.47
N VAL A 112 -14.52 1.64 0.73
CA VAL A 112 -15.35 1.61 1.94
C VAL A 112 -15.41 3.02 2.57
N PRO A 113 -16.47 3.34 3.34
CA PRO A 113 -16.54 4.61 4.06
C PRO A 113 -15.32 4.80 4.98
N PHE A 114 -14.67 5.97 4.90
CA PHE A 114 -13.45 6.27 5.65
C PHE A 114 -13.72 6.74 7.09
N GLN A 115 -14.96 7.17 7.40
CA GLN A 115 -15.32 7.82 8.65
C GLN A 115 -15.02 6.97 9.89
N CYS A 116 -15.19 5.65 9.79
CA CYS A 116 -14.88 4.70 10.89
C CYS A 116 -13.38 4.49 11.13
N TYR A 117 -12.53 5.12 10.30
CA TYR A 117 -11.08 5.00 10.34
C TYR A 117 -10.40 6.35 10.46
N LEU A 118 -11.16 7.44 10.67
CA LEU A 118 -10.60 8.75 10.93
C LEU A 118 -9.82 8.74 12.24
N ILE A 119 -8.75 9.51 12.28
CA ILE A 119 -8.01 9.80 13.50
C ILE A 119 -8.53 11.13 14.00
N THR A 120 -9.04 11.16 15.24
CA THR A 120 -9.59 12.37 15.85
C THR A 120 -8.87 12.69 17.15
N ALA A 121 -8.96 13.94 17.61
CA ALA A 121 -8.39 14.36 18.88
C ALA A 121 -8.95 13.62 20.12
N ASN A 122 -10.05 12.88 19.97
CA ASN A 122 -10.69 12.14 21.06
C ASN A 122 -10.31 10.65 21.11
N ASP A 123 -9.40 10.16 20.24
CA ASP A 123 -8.80 8.82 20.35
C ASP A 123 -7.68 8.84 21.42
N GLU A 124 -8.05 8.95 22.70
CA GLU A 124 -7.18 8.62 23.86
C GLU A 124 -7.54 7.24 24.44
#